data_AF-A0AAU7Z594-F1
#
_entry.id   AF-A0AAU7Z594-F1
#
_cell.length_a   1.000
_cell.length_b   1.000
_cell.length_c   1.000
_cell.angle_alpha   90.00
_cell.angle_beta   90.00
_cell.angle_gamma   90.00
#
_symmetry.space_group_name_H-M   'P 1'
#
loop_
_entity.id
_entity.type
_entity.pdbx_description
1 polymer ?
#
loop_
_entity_poly.entity_id
_entity_poly.type
_entity_poly.pdbx_seq_one_letter_code
_entity_poly.pdbx_strand_id
1 'polypeptide(L)'
;MNRRVLFSCFLAASMLATTAFSQSFLSQYKGVPYHDSRYQAGPQKIPGRVLCAYYDLGGEGVAYHDTDPKNHGSGDLNPADGTYLNEFRIHEGVDTSYTTFNRKPDPIDDNPYDKIVPPQDLPYVGWTEPGEWLNRRVVTKSSRV
;
A
#
# COMPACT_ATOMS: atom_id res chain seq x y z
N MET A 1 -41.57 -42.61 -45.13
CA MET A 1 -40.39 -41.84 -44.68
C MET A 1 -40.88 -40.67 -43.85
N ASN A 2 -40.59 -40.63 -42.55
CA ASN A 2 -40.76 -39.44 -41.71
C ASN A 2 -39.80 -39.54 -40.51
N ARG A 3 -38.70 -38.79 -40.57
CA ARG A 3 -37.72 -38.68 -39.48
C ARG A 3 -38.21 -37.62 -38.49
N ARG A 4 -38.50 -38.02 -37.25
CA ARG A 4 -38.71 -37.08 -36.14
C ARG A 4 -37.34 -36.66 -35.61
N VAL A 5 -37.02 -35.37 -35.70
CA VAL A 5 -35.83 -34.76 -35.11
C VAL A 5 -36.21 -34.29 -33.70
N LEU A 6 -35.60 -34.88 -32.68
CA LEU A 6 -35.67 -34.41 -31.30
C LEU A 6 -34.52 -33.43 -31.06
N PHE A 7 -34.84 -32.14 -30.94
CA PHE A 7 -33.90 -31.13 -30.46
C PHE A 7 -33.79 -31.27 -28.92
N SER A 8 -32.62 -31.72 -28.45
CA SER A 8 -32.26 -31.63 -27.03
C SER A 8 -31.67 -30.25 -26.75
N CYS A 9 -32.40 -29.43 -25.99
CA CYS A 9 -31.87 -28.20 -25.42
C CYS A 9 -30.97 -28.55 -24.23
N PHE A 10 -29.65 -28.42 -24.40
CA PHE A 10 -28.72 -28.40 -23.26
C PHE A 10 -28.80 -27.03 -22.58
N LEU A 11 -29.44 -26.97 -21.41
CA LEU A 11 -29.31 -25.84 -20.49
C LEU A 11 -27.97 -25.97 -19.74
N ALA A 12 -26.96 -25.24 -20.19
CA ALA A 12 -25.74 -25.04 -19.42
C ALA A 12 -26.03 -24.03 -18.29
N ALA A 13 -26.20 -24.53 -17.07
CA ALA A 13 -26.26 -23.68 -15.88
C ALA A 13 -24.85 -23.13 -15.60
N SER A 14 -24.61 -21.86 -15.94
CA SER A 14 -23.42 -21.13 -15.53
C SER A 14 -23.50 -20.88 -14.02
N MET A 15 -22.75 -21.64 -13.24
CA MET A 15 -22.52 -21.31 -11.83
C MET A 15 -21.69 -20.02 -11.77
N LEU A 16 -22.35 -18.91 -11.46
CA LEU A 16 -21.68 -17.69 -11.00
C LEU A 16 -21.02 -18.03 -9.66
N ALA A 17 -19.71 -18.26 -9.66
CA ALA A 17 -18.92 -18.35 -8.45
C ALA A 17 -18.96 -16.97 -7.78
N THR A 18 -19.83 -16.81 -6.79
CA THR A 18 -19.83 -15.65 -5.91
C THR A 18 -18.55 -15.72 -5.08
N THR A 19 -17.59 -14.86 -5.39
CA THR A 19 -16.37 -14.69 -4.61
C THR A 19 -16.75 -14.17 -3.23
N ALA A 20 -16.80 -15.06 -2.24
CA ALA A 20 -16.91 -14.72 -0.82
C ALA A 20 -15.57 -14.12 -0.33
N PHE A 21 -15.20 -12.96 -0.85
CA PHE A 21 -13.94 -12.29 -0.57
C PHE A 21 -14.20 -11.13 0.40
N SER A 22 -14.37 -11.40 1.70
CA SER A 22 -14.38 -10.31 2.68
C SER A 22 -14.15 -10.73 4.13
N GLN A 23 -14.79 -11.81 4.62
CA GLN A 23 -14.66 -12.22 6.03
C GLN A 23 -13.42 -13.09 6.31
N SER A 24 -12.94 -13.86 5.33
CA SER A 24 -11.77 -14.73 5.50
C SER A 24 -10.47 -13.91 5.61
N PHE A 25 -10.31 -12.87 4.79
CA PHE A 25 -9.08 -12.08 4.76
C PHE A 25 -8.79 -11.43 6.13
N LEU A 26 -9.76 -10.73 6.72
CA LEU A 26 -9.55 -10.07 8.01
C LEU A 26 -9.27 -11.04 9.17
N SER A 27 -9.80 -12.26 9.12
CA SER A 27 -9.54 -13.27 10.16
C SER A 27 -8.18 -13.96 9.99
N GLN A 28 -7.64 -14.01 8.78
CA GLN A 28 -6.35 -14.62 8.46
C GLN A 28 -5.20 -13.61 8.42
N TYR A 29 -5.50 -12.33 8.29
CA TYR A 29 -4.54 -11.26 8.18
C TYR A 29 -3.80 -11.02 9.51
N LYS A 30 -2.47 -11.14 9.47
CA LYS A 30 -1.60 -11.06 10.65
C LYS A 30 -0.87 -9.72 10.81
N GLY A 31 -0.94 -8.85 9.80
CA GLY A 31 -0.30 -7.54 9.87
C GLY A 31 -0.94 -6.67 10.93
N VAL A 32 -0.18 -5.79 11.56
CA VAL A 32 -0.64 -4.85 12.60
C VAL A 32 -0.49 -3.41 12.13
N PRO A 33 -1.32 -2.46 12.63
CA PRO A 33 -1.21 -1.07 12.21
C PRO A 33 0.19 -0.53 12.40
N TYR A 34 0.65 0.24 11.42
CA TYR A 34 1.95 0.88 11.46
C TYR A 34 2.14 1.69 12.74
N HIS A 35 3.32 1.55 13.34
CA HIS A 35 3.76 2.36 14.46
C HIS A 35 5.29 2.31 14.58
N ASP A 36 5.86 3.38 15.13
CA ASP A 36 7.28 3.47 15.46
C ASP A 36 7.52 4.56 16.52
N SER A 37 8.77 5.03 16.64
CA SER A 37 9.13 6.10 17.59
C SER A 37 8.50 7.46 17.27
N ARG A 38 8.11 7.74 16.02
CA ARG A 38 7.54 9.03 15.57
C ARG A 38 6.03 8.96 15.28
N TYR A 39 5.47 7.78 15.09
CA TYR A 39 4.05 7.55 14.83
C TYR A 39 3.46 6.48 15.75
N GLN A 40 2.55 6.89 16.64
CA GLN A 40 1.92 6.01 17.63
C GLN A 40 0.38 6.07 17.62
N ALA A 41 -0.22 6.64 16.56
CA ALA A 41 -1.65 6.92 16.51
C ALA A 41 -2.54 5.67 16.23
N GLY A 42 -1.92 4.51 15.96
CA GLY A 42 -2.61 3.27 15.61
C GLY A 42 -3.16 3.29 14.17
N PRO A 43 -4.27 2.57 13.89
CA PRO A 43 -4.88 2.56 12.56
C PRO A 43 -5.18 3.97 12.03
N GLN A 44 -4.92 4.18 10.75
CA GLN A 44 -5.18 5.46 10.09
C GLN A 44 -6.70 5.72 10.00
N LYS A 45 -7.13 6.98 10.15
CA LYS A 45 -8.56 7.32 10.28
C LYS A 45 -9.12 7.88 8.98
N ILE A 46 -10.32 7.45 8.62
CA ILE A 46 -11.11 8.02 7.51
C ILE A 46 -12.44 8.60 8.02
N PRO A 47 -12.95 9.72 7.46
CA PRO A 47 -12.31 10.53 6.42
C PRO A 47 -11.05 11.25 6.93
N GLY A 48 -10.09 11.47 6.04
CA GLY A 48 -8.78 12.03 6.38
C GLY A 48 -7.70 11.62 5.38
N ARG A 49 -6.45 11.99 5.69
CA ARG A 49 -5.28 11.55 4.94
C ARG A 49 -4.88 10.14 5.35
N VAL A 50 -4.57 9.32 4.35
CA VAL A 50 -4.05 7.97 4.56
C VAL A 50 -2.72 7.84 3.81
N LEU A 51 -1.62 7.67 4.54
CA LEU A 51 -0.26 7.56 3.99
C LEU A 51 0.01 6.12 3.54
N CYS A 52 0.51 5.96 2.32
CA CYS A 52 0.89 4.65 1.77
C CYS A 52 2.12 4.08 2.49
N ALA A 53 3.11 4.92 2.81
CA ALA A 53 4.32 4.53 3.53
C ALA A 53 4.04 3.99 4.95
N TYR A 54 2.87 4.29 5.50
CA TYR A 54 2.37 3.75 6.78
C TYR A 54 1.47 2.53 6.55
N TYR A 55 1.83 1.69 5.59
CA TYR A 55 1.29 0.35 5.45
C TYR A 55 1.60 -0.46 6.71
N ASP A 56 0.79 -1.47 7.00
CA ASP A 56 0.89 -2.23 8.24
C ASP A 56 2.28 -2.88 8.42
N LEU A 57 2.63 -3.23 9.66
CA LEU A 57 3.78 -4.08 9.95
C LEU A 57 3.36 -5.54 9.78
N GLY A 58 4.25 -6.39 9.29
CA GLY A 58 3.96 -7.83 9.13
C GLY A 58 4.90 -8.56 8.17
N GLY A 59 5.65 -7.81 7.36
CA GLY A 59 6.61 -8.36 6.41
C GLY A 59 6.00 -8.80 5.08
N GLU A 60 6.89 -9.27 4.21
CA GLU A 60 6.63 -9.82 2.88
C GLU A 60 5.58 -10.95 2.92
N GLY A 61 4.64 -10.94 1.98
CA GLY A 61 3.52 -11.88 1.89
C GLY A 61 2.44 -11.72 2.96
N VAL A 62 2.61 -10.78 3.91
CA VAL A 62 1.61 -10.48 4.96
C VAL A 62 1.12 -9.05 4.81
N ALA A 63 1.97 -8.07 5.11
CA ALA A 63 1.60 -6.65 5.11
C ALA A 63 1.91 -5.96 3.77
N TYR A 64 2.83 -6.53 2.99
CA TYR A 64 3.13 -6.09 1.64
C TYR A 64 3.64 -7.26 0.80
N HIS A 65 3.70 -7.05 -0.51
CA HIS A 65 4.51 -7.81 -1.45
C HIS A 65 5.29 -6.83 -2.29
N ASP A 66 6.60 -7.01 -2.27
CA ASP A 66 7.54 -6.30 -3.13
C ASP A 66 8.27 -7.29 -4.04
N THR A 67 8.64 -6.86 -5.25
CA THR A 67 9.31 -7.72 -6.23
C THR A 67 10.77 -7.98 -5.87
N ASP A 68 11.39 -7.08 -5.11
CA ASP A 68 12.74 -7.23 -4.56
C ASP A 68 12.70 -7.11 -3.01
N PRO A 69 13.51 -7.90 -2.27
CA PRO A 69 13.53 -7.82 -0.81
C PRO A 69 14.20 -6.56 -0.26
N LYS A 70 14.76 -5.67 -1.10
CA LYS A 70 15.52 -4.49 -0.68
C LYS A 70 14.76 -3.21 -0.98
N ASN A 71 14.69 -2.35 0.04
CA ASN A 71 14.28 -0.96 -0.10
C ASN A 71 15.36 -0.12 -0.82
N HIS A 72 15.14 0.18 -2.09
CA HIS A 72 15.96 1.04 -2.95
C HIS A 72 15.78 2.54 -2.67
N GLY A 73 14.73 2.94 -1.95
CA GLY A 73 14.58 4.32 -1.51
C GLY A 73 15.43 4.62 -0.27
N SER A 74 15.25 3.84 0.79
CA SER A 74 15.93 3.98 2.08
C SER A 74 17.12 3.04 2.14
N GLY A 75 18.34 3.57 2.06
CA GLY A 75 19.60 2.82 2.05
C GLY A 75 20.39 2.94 0.74
N ASP A 76 19.70 3.05 -0.40
CA ASP A 76 20.31 3.23 -1.73
C ASP A 76 20.22 4.68 -2.22
N LEU A 77 19.01 5.17 -2.53
CA LEU A 77 18.84 6.58 -2.90
C LEU A 77 19.21 7.50 -1.73
N ASN A 78 18.62 7.22 -0.56
CA ASN A 78 18.91 7.91 0.68
C ASN A 78 19.96 7.11 1.46
N PRO A 79 21.22 7.57 1.58
CA PRO A 79 22.27 6.79 2.23
C PRO A 79 21.93 6.50 3.70
N ALA A 80 22.14 5.25 4.13
CA ALA A 80 22.00 4.85 5.53
C ALA A 80 23.02 5.60 6.41
N ASP A 81 22.56 6.67 7.07
CA ASP A 81 23.37 7.61 7.85
C ASP A 81 22.93 7.70 9.33
N GLY A 82 22.09 6.77 9.78
CA GLY A 82 21.48 6.76 11.11
C GLY A 82 20.32 7.74 11.27
N THR A 83 19.98 8.54 10.26
CA THR A 83 18.83 9.43 10.34
C THR A 83 17.54 8.69 10.04
N TYR A 84 16.50 9.03 10.80
CA TYR A 84 15.18 8.40 10.68
C TYR A 84 14.63 8.40 9.25
N LEU A 85 14.82 9.49 8.49
CA LEU A 85 14.20 9.63 7.17
C LEU A 85 14.95 8.81 6.12
N ASN A 86 16.28 8.77 6.17
CA ASN A 86 17.07 7.97 5.23
C ASN A 86 16.94 6.47 5.51
N GLU A 87 16.69 6.10 6.77
CA GLU A 87 16.55 4.72 7.21
C GLU A 87 15.08 4.33 7.47
N PHE A 88 14.12 5.12 6.95
CA PHE A 88 12.71 4.86 7.18
C PHE A 88 12.33 3.50 6.59
N ARG A 89 12.07 2.51 7.47
CA ARG A 89 11.73 1.12 7.09
C ARG A 89 12.78 0.46 6.17
N ILE A 90 14.06 0.84 6.33
CA ILE A 90 15.19 0.29 5.56
C ILE A 90 15.34 -1.24 5.62
N HIS A 91 14.75 -1.90 6.63
CA HIS A 91 14.82 -3.35 6.82
C HIS A 91 13.60 -4.11 6.25
N GLU A 92 12.72 -3.42 5.53
CA GLU A 92 11.60 -4.02 4.80
C GLU A 92 11.87 -3.93 3.28
N GLY A 93 11.05 -4.62 2.48
CA GLY A 93 11.21 -4.66 1.02
C GLY A 93 10.65 -3.43 0.32
N VAL A 94 9.54 -2.87 0.84
CA VAL A 94 8.85 -1.75 0.18
C VAL A 94 9.77 -0.54 0.00
N ASP A 95 9.87 -0.09 -1.23
CA ASP A 95 10.65 1.09 -1.60
C ASP A 95 10.06 2.38 -1.03
N THR A 96 10.73 2.94 -0.03
CA THR A 96 10.30 4.16 0.65
C THR A 96 11.34 5.26 0.58
N SER A 97 10.86 6.47 0.30
CA SER A 97 11.65 7.69 0.40
C SER A 97 10.76 8.80 1.00
N TYR A 98 11.19 10.04 0.97
CA TYR A 98 10.48 11.18 1.55
C TYR A 98 10.67 12.43 0.70
N THR A 99 9.76 13.38 0.84
CA THR A 99 9.84 14.66 0.12
C THR A 99 10.98 15.56 0.63
N THR A 100 11.72 16.17 -0.27
CA THR A 100 12.98 16.91 -0.07
C THR A 100 12.86 18.41 -0.38
N PHE A 101 11.70 19.01 -0.12
CA PHE A 101 11.50 20.45 -0.32
C PHE A 101 12.42 21.30 0.55
N ASN A 102 12.90 22.42 0.01
CA ASN A 102 13.77 23.39 0.66
C ASN A 102 15.07 22.80 1.26
N ARG A 103 15.46 21.58 0.89
CA ARG A 103 16.70 20.97 1.37
C ARG A 103 17.92 21.53 0.64
N LYS A 104 19.06 21.52 1.34
CA LYS A 104 20.37 21.91 0.83
C LYS A 104 21.34 20.73 0.97
N PRO A 105 22.27 20.54 0.02
CA PRO A 105 22.53 21.39 -1.15
C PRO A 105 21.52 21.23 -2.29
N ASP A 106 20.84 20.09 -2.39
CA ASP A 106 20.02 19.72 -3.55
C ASP A 106 18.52 19.77 -3.23
N PRO A 107 17.80 20.81 -3.69
CA PRO A 107 16.36 20.91 -3.54
C PRO A 107 15.64 20.17 -4.69
N ILE A 108 15.74 18.84 -4.71
CA ILE A 108 15.29 18.01 -5.85
C ILE A 108 13.80 18.18 -6.12
N ASP A 109 13.00 18.32 -5.06
CA ASP A 109 11.56 18.47 -5.18
C ASP A 109 11.11 19.94 -5.36
N ASP A 110 11.99 20.94 -5.23
CA ASP A 110 11.59 22.34 -5.38
C ASP A 110 11.35 22.68 -6.86
N ASN A 111 10.10 22.69 -7.29
CA ASN A 111 9.72 23.03 -8.66
C ASN A 111 8.78 24.26 -8.70
N PRO A 112 9.13 25.35 -9.43
CA PRO A 112 8.29 26.54 -9.54
C PRO A 112 6.94 26.30 -10.23
N TYR A 113 6.74 25.13 -10.86
CA TYR A 113 5.50 24.75 -11.51
C TYR A 113 4.55 23.92 -10.63
N ASP A 114 4.94 23.62 -9.39
CA ASP A 114 4.09 22.87 -8.46
C ASP A 114 2.83 23.68 -8.11
N LYS A 115 1.67 23.16 -8.53
CA LYS A 115 0.37 23.74 -8.15
C LYS A 115 0.02 23.41 -6.69
N ILE A 116 0.54 22.31 -6.18
CA ILE A 116 0.32 21.82 -4.82
C ILE A 116 1.64 21.26 -4.32
N VAL A 117 2.18 21.89 -3.29
CA VAL A 117 3.41 21.45 -2.63
C VAL A 117 3.03 20.51 -1.48
N PRO A 118 3.45 19.24 -1.48
CA PRO A 118 3.23 18.36 -0.34
C PRO A 118 4.06 18.83 0.87
N PRO A 119 3.72 18.38 2.10
CA PRO A 119 4.55 18.66 3.26
C PRO A 119 6.00 18.21 3.05
N GLN A 120 6.94 18.95 3.62
CA GLN A 120 8.34 18.55 3.70
C GLN A 120 8.49 17.27 4.53
N ASP A 121 9.50 16.47 4.21
CA ASP A 121 9.90 15.28 4.97
C ASP A 121 8.77 14.24 5.10
N LEU A 122 7.86 14.21 4.13
CA LEU A 122 6.72 13.30 4.11
C LEU A 122 7.11 11.97 3.47
N PRO A 123 7.05 10.83 4.19
CA PRO A 123 7.36 9.53 3.62
C PRO A 123 6.36 9.13 2.53
N TYR A 124 6.86 8.57 1.44
CA TYR A 124 6.08 8.04 0.33
C TYR A 124 6.62 6.66 -0.10
N VAL A 125 5.79 5.92 -0.85
CA VAL A 125 6.17 4.67 -1.52
C VAL A 125 6.45 5.00 -2.98
N GLY A 126 7.59 4.54 -3.50
CA GLY A 126 8.02 4.75 -4.88
C GLY A 126 8.39 3.44 -5.56
N TRP A 127 9.04 3.52 -6.72
CA TRP A 127 9.62 2.37 -7.46
C TRP A 127 8.69 1.17 -7.70
N THR A 128 7.38 1.38 -7.60
CA THR A 128 6.41 0.28 -7.60
C THR A 128 6.38 -0.47 -8.93
N GLU A 129 6.41 -1.80 -8.86
CA GLU A 129 6.32 -2.71 -10.00
C GLU A 129 4.93 -3.38 -10.13
N PRO A 130 4.53 -3.82 -11.34
CA PRO A 130 3.30 -4.58 -11.53
C PRO A 130 3.26 -5.87 -10.70
N GLY A 131 2.26 -5.98 -9.83
CA GLY A 131 2.05 -7.16 -8.98
C GLY A 131 2.30 -6.88 -7.49
N GLU A 132 3.00 -5.81 -7.17
CA GLU A 132 3.22 -5.37 -5.80
C GLU A 132 1.94 -4.92 -5.12
N TRP A 133 1.90 -5.09 -3.81
CA TRP A 133 0.77 -4.67 -3.00
C TRP A 133 1.18 -4.29 -1.58
N LEU A 134 0.34 -3.48 -0.95
CA LEU A 134 0.45 -3.14 0.46
C LEU A 134 -0.92 -3.24 1.12
N ASN A 135 -0.94 -3.69 2.37
CA ASN A 135 -2.10 -3.72 3.23
C ASN A 135 -1.97 -2.63 4.30
N ARG A 136 -3.07 -1.92 4.53
CA ARG A 136 -3.15 -0.92 5.60
C ARG A 136 -4.46 -1.04 6.34
N ARG A 137 -4.43 -0.92 7.67
CA ARG A 137 -5.64 -0.88 8.46
C ARG A 137 -6.15 0.55 8.60
N VAL A 138 -7.42 0.75 8.24
CA VAL A 138 -8.12 2.03 8.44
C VAL A 138 -9.31 1.85 9.37
N VAL A 139 -9.62 2.90 10.14
CA VAL A 139 -10.83 2.98 10.97
C VAL A 139 -11.69 4.14 10.51
N THR A 140 -13.00 3.90 10.41
CA THR A 140 -13.98 4.94 10.11
C THR A 140 -14.29 5.73 11.38
N LYS A 141 -14.27 7.06 11.29
CA LYS A 141 -14.88 7.89 12.32
C LYS A 141 -16.39 7.81 12.12
N SER A 142 -17.12 7.29 13.11
CA SER A 142 -18.57 7.42 13.14
C SER A 142 -18.93 8.90 13.16
N SER A 143 -19.70 9.33 12.16
CA SER A 143 -20.39 10.61 12.21
C SER A 143 -21.37 10.57 13.37
N ARG A 144 -21.21 11.48 14.35
CA ARG A 144 -22.33 11.82 15.24
C ARG A 144 -23.29 12.63 14.38
N VAL A 145 -24.37 11.98 13.93
CA VAL A 145 -25.57 12.65 13.42
C VAL A 145 -26.53 12.77 14.58
#